data_AF-W0V398-F1
#
_entry.id   AF-W0V398-F1
#
_cell.length_a   1.000
_cell.length_b   1.000
_cell.length_c   1.000
_cell.angle_alpha   90.00
_cell.angle_beta   90.00
_cell.angle_gamma   90.00
#
_symmetry.space_group_name_H-M   'P 1'
#
loop_
_entity.id
_entity.type
_entity.pdbx_description
1 polymer ?
#
loop_
_entity_poly.entity_id
_entity_poly.type
_entity_poly.pdbx_seq_one_letter_code
_entity_poly.pdbx_strand_id
1 'polypeptide(L)'
;MTTSAAAAPTARALLKQFQEQFAPFRDFLPLSIGIDKQILARLPELDRKLMRTALGIHTGSLRYLKVMEKAKVRYDLDGTAGAEVTQTHRDHATQVLQQRFKKEADRKKAEREAAAAEEANRLRAEKLNQLTAKFSRKG
;
A
#
# COMPACT_ATOMS: atom_id res chain seq x y z
N MET A 1 2.62 32.32 18.37
CA MET A 1 2.90 31.78 17.02
C MET A 1 3.64 30.46 17.19
N THR A 2 2.94 29.34 17.07
CA THR A 2 3.53 28.00 17.22
C THR A 2 4.12 27.55 15.89
N THR A 3 5.44 27.43 15.83
CA THR A 3 6.22 26.90 14.72
C THR A 3 5.78 25.46 14.41
N SER A 4 5.16 25.25 13.26
CA SER A 4 4.82 23.92 12.74
C SER A 4 6.11 23.20 12.38
N ALA A 5 6.50 22.21 13.19
CA ALA A 5 7.59 21.29 12.90
C ALA A 5 7.34 20.65 11.53
N ALA A 6 8.09 21.06 10.51
CA ALA A 6 8.09 20.43 9.20
C ALA A 6 8.63 19.00 9.36
N ALA A 7 7.73 18.04 9.56
CA ALA A 7 8.04 16.63 9.57
C ALA A 7 8.83 16.29 8.30
N ALA A 8 9.93 15.55 8.45
CA ALA A 8 10.75 15.09 7.33
C ALA A 8 9.84 14.55 6.20
N PRO A 9 10.09 14.93 4.94
CA PRO A 9 9.21 14.55 3.83
C PRO A 9 9.12 13.02 3.79
N THR A 10 7.92 12.51 4.04
CA THR A 10 7.66 11.06 3.98
C THR A 10 7.32 10.67 2.55
N ALA A 11 7.62 9.42 2.15
CA ALA A 11 7.26 8.92 0.83
C ALA A 11 5.75 9.06 0.51
N ARG A 12 4.89 9.00 1.54
CA ARG A 12 3.44 9.22 1.40
C ARG A 12 3.09 10.70 1.19
N ALA A 13 3.75 11.62 1.91
CA ALA A 13 3.54 13.06 1.71
C ALA A 13 3.98 13.48 0.31
N LEU A 14 5.13 12.98 -0.15
CA LEU A 14 5.60 13.19 -1.52
C LEU A 14 4.62 12.63 -2.56
N LEU A 15 4.08 11.43 -2.32
CA LEU A 15 3.09 10.85 -3.23
C LEU A 15 1.82 11.71 -3.31
N LYS A 16 1.37 12.29 -2.21
CA LYS A 16 0.22 13.20 -2.18
C LYS A 16 0.51 14.46 -3.00
N GLN A 17 1.70 15.04 -2.84
CA GLN A 17 2.15 16.17 -3.65
C GLN A 17 2.14 15.83 -5.16
N PHE A 18 2.61 14.63 -5.53
CA PHE A 18 2.55 14.19 -6.94
C PHE A 18 1.12 14.03 -7.45
N GLN A 19 0.19 13.55 -6.62
CA GLN A 19 -1.23 13.46 -6.99
C GLN A 19 -1.88 14.83 -7.20
N GLU A 20 -1.42 15.85 -6.47
CA GLU A 20 -1.90 17.23 -6.62
C GLU A 20 -1.30 17.91 -7.86
N GLN A 21 -0.03 17.62 -8.16
CA GLN A 21 0.70 18.25 -9.27
C GLN A 21 0.51 17.54 -10.61
N PHE A 22 0.34 16.22 -10.63
CA PHE A 22 0.34 15.41 -11.85
C PHE A 22 -0.94 14.57 -11.95
N ALA A 23 -1.73 14.82 -13.01
CA ALA A 23 -2.95 14.07 -13.29
C ALA A 23 -2.73 12.53 -13.41
N PRO A 24 -1.63 12.04 -14.04
CA PRO A 24 -1.35 10.60 -14.08
C PRO A 24 -1.25 9.94 -12.71
N PHE A 25 -0.70 10.64 -11.71
CA PHE A 25 -0.58 10.12 -10.35
C PHE A 25 -1.92 10.13 -9.61
N ARG A 26 -2.73 11.18 -9.84
CA ARG A 26 -4.07 11.30 -9.25
C ARG A 26 -4.97 10.16 -9.68
N ASP A 27 -4.97 9.86 -10.97
CA ASP A 27 -5.87 8.89 -11.59
C ASP A 27 -5.24 7.48 -11.65
N PHE A 28 -4.04 7.31 -11.09
CA PHE A 28 -3.27 6.06 -11.07
C PHE A 28 -3.07 5.48 -12.48
N LEU A 29 -2.81 6.38 -13.44
CA LEU A 29 -2.57 6.03 -14.83
C LEU A 29 -1.26 5.23 -14.98
N PRO A 30 -1.17 4.37 -16.00
CA PRO A 30 0.03 3.59 -16.28
C PRO A 30 1.19 4.53 -16.58
N LEU A 31 2.22 4.55 -15.74
CA LEU A 31 3.32 5.50 -15.88
C LEU A 31 4.30 5.07 -16.97
N SER A 32 4.90 6.06 -17.63
CA SER A 32 5.97 5.87 -18.61
C SER A 32 7.21 5.23 -17.96
N ILE A 33 7.96 4.48 -18.76
CA ILE A 33 9.25 3.92 -18.31
C ILE A 33 10.21 5.10 -18.15
N GLY A 34 10.83 5.24 -16.98
CA GLY A 34 11.71 6.36 -16.71
C GLY A 34 11.00 7.60 -16.15
N ILE A 35 9.78 7.47 -15.61
CA ILE A 35 9.04 8.57 -14.97
C ILE A 35 9.86 9.24 -13.85
N ASP A 36 10.74 8.49 -13.18
CA ASP A 36 11.68 8.97 -12.17
C ASP A 36 12.62 10.05 -12.72
N LYS A 37 13.10 9.90 -13.96
CA LYS A 37 13.95 10.91 -14.61
C LYS A 37 13.17 12.17 -14.94
N GLN A 38 11.92 12.03 -15.40
CA GLN A 38 11.07 13.18 -15.68
C GLN A 38 10.75 13.96 -14.40
N ILE A 39 10.47 13.24 -13.30
CA ILE A 39 10.20 13.86 -12.00
C ILE A 39 11.43 14.62 -11.51
N LEU A 40 12.61 14.01 -11.57
CA LEU A 40 13.86 14.67 -11.18
C LEU A 40 14.21 15.85 -12.08
N ALA A 41 13.81 15.84 -13.35
CA ALA A 41 13.99 16.97 -14.24
C ALA A 41 13.09 18.17 -13.85
N ARG A 42 11.87 17.90 -13.37
CA ARG A 42 10.94 18.94 -12.89
C ARG A 42 11.25 19.38 -11.45
N LEU A 43 11.70 18.46 -10.62
CA LEU A 43 11.95 18.61 -9.19
C LEU A 43 13.36 18.08 -8.85
N PRO A 44 14.43 18.82 -9.20
CA PRO A 44 15.81 18.37 -8.99
C PRO A 44 16.21 18.31 -7.52
N GLU A 45 15.53 19.06 -6.65
CA GLU A 45 15.79 19.08 -5.19
C GLU A 45 15.27 17.82 -4.47
N LEU A 46 14.62 16.91 -5.18
CA LEU A 46 13.97 15.77 -4.57
C LEU A 46 14.94 14.61 -4.28
N ASP A 47 14.84 14.03 -3.08
CA ASP A 47 15.58 12.82 -2.74
C ASP A 47 15.11 11.62 -3.58
N ARG A 48 16.04 11.09 -4.38
CA ARG A 48 15.85 9.92 -5.24
C ARG A 48 15.39 8.69 -4.46
N LYS A 49 15.87 8.52 -3.22
CA LYS A 49 15.52 7.36 -2.39
C LYS A 49 14.08 7.45 -1.93
N LEU A 50 13.67 8.63 -1.46
CA LEU A 50 12.29 8.90 -1.08
C LEU A 50 11.34 8.77 -2.28
N MET A 51 11.73 9.31 -3.44
CA MET A 51 10.98 9.21 -4.68
C MET A 51 10.78 7.76 -5.12
N ARG A 52 11.84 6.94 -5.14
CA ARG A 52 11.71 5.50 -5.49
C ARG A 52 10.79 4.77 -4.52
N THR A 53 10.83 5.13 -3.24
CA THR A 53 9.91 4.57 -2.23
C THR A 53 8.47 4.98 -2.49
N ALA A 54 8.22 6.26 -2.79
CA ALA A 54 6.90 6.78 -3.12
C ALA A 54 6.33 6.13 -4.39
N LEU A 55 7.15 6.00 -5.43
CA LEU A 55 6.81 5.31 -6.66
C LEU A 55 6.49 3.83 -6.41
N GLY A 56 7.31 3.14 -5.61
CA GLY A 56 7.04 1.74 -5.24
C GLY A 56 5.71 1.55 -4.49
N ILE A 57 5.34 2.51 -3.63
CA ILE A 57 4.02 2.52 -2.97
C ILE A 57 2.91 2.74 -4.00
N HIS A 58 3.10 3.68 -4.93
CA HIS A 58 2.11 4.00 -5.97
C HIS A 58 1.87 2.82 -6.92
N THR A 59 2.93 2.28 -7.52
CA THR A 59 2.85 1.16 -8.47
C THR A 59 2.44 -0.15 -7.79
N GLY A 60 2.69 -0.27 -6.48
CA GLY A 60 2.22 -1.37 -5.65
C GLY A 60 0.76 -1.25 -5.19
N SER A 61 0.06 -0.15 -5.49
CA SER A 61 -1.33 0.05 -5.09
C SER A 61 -2.28 -0.81 -5.92
N LEU A 62 -3.32 -1.35 -5.27
CA LEU A 62 -4.38 -2.10 -5.94
C LEU A 62 -5.05 -1.27 -7.05
N ARG A 63 -5.20 0.04 -6.82
CA ARG A 63 -5.79 0.96 -7.80
C ARG A 63 -4.92 1.05 -9.06
N TYR A 64 -3.60 1.13 -8.90
CA TYR A 64 -2.65 1.14 -10.02
C TYR A 64 -2.69 -0.17 -10.81
N LEU A 65 -2.63 -1.31 -10.12
CA LEU A 65 -2.66 -2.63 -10.78
C LEU A 65 -3.96 -2.83 -11.59
N LYS A 66 -5.10 -2.36 -11.08
CA LYS A 66 -6.40 -2.45 -11.77
C LYS A 66 -6.47 -1.56 -13.02
N VAL A 67 -5.86 -0.37 -12.98
CA VAL A 67 -5.77 0.51 -14.16
C VAL A 67 -4.79 -0.08 -15.18
N MET A 68 -3.66 -0.60 -14.71
CA MET A 68 -2.62 -1.24 -15.53
C MET A 68 -3.16 -2.45 -16.31
N GLU A 69 -4.05 -3.25 -15.72
CA GLU A 69 -4.70 -4.38 -16.38
C GLU A 69 -5.50 -3.96 -17.64
N LYS A 70 -6.13 -2.78 -17.63
CA LYS A 70 -6.94 -2.29 -18.76
C LYS A 70 -6.18 -1.36 -19.70
N ALA A 71 -4.95 -1.04 -19.35
CA ALA A 71 -4.15 -0.05 -20.03
C ALA A 71 -3.62 -0.54 -21.37
N LYS A 72 -3.76 0.32 -22.38
CA LYS A 72 -3.14 0.14 -23.70
C LYS A 72 -1.90 1.01 -23.89
N VAL A 73 -1.86 2.18 -23.25
CA VAL A 73 -0.77 3.16 -23.36
C VAL A 73 -0.28 3.60 -21.99
N ARG A 74 0.99 3.98 -21.93
CA ARG A 74 1.60 4.64 -20.78
C ARG A 74 1.52 6.14 -20.95
N TYR A 75 1.35 6.83 -19.85
CA TYR A 75 1.32 8.28 -19.78
C TYR A 75 2.57 8.79 -19.10
N ASP A 76 3.12 9.85 -19.67
CA ASP A 76 4.17 10.67 -19.09
C ASP A 76 3.58 11.63 -18.02
N LEU A 77 4.42 12.38 -17.29
CA LEU A 77 3.98 13.34 -16.26
C LEU A 77 2.97 14.39 -16.72
N ASP A 78 3.08 14.84 -17.97
CA ASP A 78 2.21 15.82 -18.62
C ASP A 78 0.94 15.17 -19.20
N GLY A 79 0.76 13.84 -19.05
CA GLY A 79 -0.40 13.13 -19.57
C GLY A 79 -0.32 12.84 -21.07
N THR A 80 0.87 12.97 -21.65
CA THR A 80 1.12 12.59 -23.05
C THR A 80 1.14 11.07 -23.18
N ALA A 81 0.39 10.53 -24.15
CA ALA A 81 0.46 9.12 -24.49
C ALA A 81 1.84 8.79 -25.06
N GLY A 82 2.59 7.96 -24.35
CA GLY A 82 3.92 7.51 -24.72
C GLY A 82 3.89 6.07 -25.22
N ALA A 83 4.73 5.24 -24.61
CA ALA A 83 4.90 3.85 -25.00
C ALA A 83 3.64 3.00 -24.75
N GLU A 84 3.36 2.07 -25.65
CA GLU A 84 2.29 1.10 -25.47
C GLU A 84 2.59 0.12 -24.33
N VAL A 85 1.54 -0.30 -23.64
CA VAL A 85 1.58 -1.37 -22.65
C VAL A 85 1.36 -2.69 -23.42
N THR A 86 2.40 -3.51 -23.48
CA THR A 86 2.30 -4.86 -24.06
C THR A 86 1.38 -5.75 -23.22
N GLN A 87 0.77 -6.75 -23.86
CA GLN A 87 -0.12 -7.71 -23.19
C GLN A 87 0.59 -8.39 -22.00
N THR A 88 1.88 -8.72 -22.14
CA THR A 88 2.69 -9.30 -21.06
C THR A 88 2.70 -8.45 -19.79
N HIS A 89 2.75 -7.11 -19.92
CA HIS A 89 2.73 -6.23 -18.76
C HIS A 89 1.33 -6.14 -18.11
N ARG A 90 0.26 -6.25 -18.90
CA ARG A 90 -1.11 -6.38 -18.38
C ARG A 90 -1.28 -7.68 -17.61
N ASP A 91 -0.89 -8.80 -18.22
CA ASP A 91 -1.04 -10.13 -17.63
C ASP A 91 -0.24 -10.25 -16.33
N HIS A 92 0.98 -9.72 -16.31
CA HIS A 92 1.79 -9.64 -15.09
C HIS A 92 1.10 -8.77 -14.01
N ALA A 93 0.48 -7.65 -14.37
CA ALA A 93 -0.28 -6.84 -13.41
C ALA A 93 -1.47 -7.61 -12.82
N THR A 94 -2.22 -8.35 -13.65
CA THR A 94 -3.31 -9.22 -13.21
C THR A 94 -2.82 -10.33 -12.28
N GLN A 95 -1.70 -10.99 -12.61
CA GLN A 95 -1.11 -12.02 -11.74
C GLN A 95 -0.67 -11.47 -10.38
N VAL A 96 0.02 -10.32 -10.37
CA VAL A 96 0.43 -9.66 -9.11
C VAL A 96 -0.78 -9.27 -8.28
N LEU A 97 -1.85 -8.79 -8.91
CA LEU A 97 -3.10 -8.45 -8.25
C LEU A 97 -3.73 -9.69 -7.60
N GLN A 98 -3.86 -10.80 -8.33
CA GLN A 98 -4.38 -12.06 -7.79
C GLN A 98 -3.55 -12.59 -6.63
N GLN A 99 -2.21 -12.59 -6.75
CA GLN A 99 -1.31 -13.02 -5.67
C GLN A 99 -1.47 -12.17 -4.42
N ARG A 100 -1.63 -10.84 -4.57
CA ARG A 100 -1.86 -9.94 -3.44
C ARG A 100 -3.21 -10.15 -2.79
N PHE A 101 -4.28 -10.32 -3.58
CA PHE A 101 -5.60 -10.63 -3.03
C PHE A 101 -5.59 -11.92 -2.21
N LYS A 102 -4.91 -12.97 -2.70
CA LYS A 102 -4.74 -14.22 -1.96
C LYS A 102 -3.98 -14.01 -0.65
N LYS A 103 -2.84 -13.32 -0.69
CA LYS A 103 -2.00 -13.05 0.49
C LYS A 103 -2.71 -12.19 1.54
N GLU A 104 -3.46 -11.18 1.13
CA GLU A 104 -4.23 -10.32 2.04
C GLU A 104 -5.40 -11.08 2.68
N ALA A 105 -6.09 -11.94 1.90
CA ALA A 105 -7.13 -12.81 2.43
C ALA A 105 -6.59 -13.77 3.48
N ASP A 106 -5.44 -14.40 3.21
CA ASP A 106 -4.76 -15.30 4.13
C ASP A 106 -4.33 -14.55 5.41
N ARG A 107 -3.74 -13.35 5.28
CA ARG A 107 -3.36 -12.54 6.45
C ARG A 107 -4.56 -12.18 7.32
N LYS A 108 -5.66 -11.73 6.71
CA LYS A 108 -6.88 -11.36 7.44
C LYS A 108 -7.54 -12.57 8.12
N LYS A 109 -7.47 -13.75 7.51
CA LYS A 109 -7.92 -15.01 8.11
C LYS A 109 -7.06 -15.37 9.32
N ALA A 110 -5.73 -15.31 9.19
CA ALA A 110 -4.80 -15.56 10.29
C ALA A 110 -4.98 -14.57 11.46
N GLU A 111 -5.17 -13.28 11.18
CA GLU A 111 -5.43 -12.27 12.22
C GLU A 111 -6.74 -12.55 12.97
N ARG A 112 -7.80 -12.97 12.27
CA ARG A 112 -9.08 -13.35 12.92
C ARG A 112 -8.96 -14.62 13.76
N GLU A 113 -8.25 -15.62 13.26
CA GLU A 113 -8.01 -16.87 13.99
C GLU A 113 -7.15 -16.63 15.23
N ALA A 114 -6.12 -15.80 15.14
CA ALA A 114 -5.30 -15.40 16.29
C ALA A 114 -6.12 -14.62 17.33
N ALA A 115 -6.94 -13.66 16.90
CA ALA A 115 -7.81 -12.91 17.82
C ALA A 115 -8.84 -13.82 18.53
N ALA A 116 -9.45 -14.76 17.81
CA ALA A 116 -10.37 -15.73 18.39
C ALA A 116 -9.68 -16.69 19.37
N ALA A 117 -8.44 -17.10 19.07
CA ALA A 117 -7.64 -17.95 19.95
C ALA A 117 -7.26 -17.25 21.26
N GLU A 118 -6.84 -15.98 21.19
CA GLU A 118 -6.56 -15.12 22.34
C GLU A 118 -7.80 -14.96 23.24
N GLU A 119 -8.98 -14.66 22.65
CA GLU A 119 -10.23 -14.53 23.39
C GLU A 119 -10.64 -15.85 24.07
N ALA A 120 -10.54 -16.97 23.35
CA ALA A 120 -10.84 -18.29 23.91
C ALA A 120 -9.89 -18.67 25.06
N ASN A 121 -8.61 -18.30 24.96
CA ASN A 121 -7.63 -18.53 26.01
C ASN A 121 -7.92 -17.69 27.26
N ARG A 122 -8.28 -16.41 27.06
CA ARG A 122 -8.70 -15.52 28.15
C ARG A 122 -9.92 -16.05 28.89
N LEU A 123 -10.96 -16.49 28.16
CA LEU A 123 -12.16 -17.07 28.76
C LEU A 123 -11.87 -18.37 29.52
N ARG A 124 -10.93 -19.20 29.03
CA ARG A 124 -10.47 -20.40 29.75
C ARG A 124 -9.75 -20.04 31.05
N ALA A 125 -8.84 -19.06 31.00
CA ALA A 125 -8.10 -18.60 32.19
C ALA A 125 -9.06 -18.02 33.26
N GLU A 126 -10.04 -17.23 32.86
CA GLU A 126 -11.05 -16.69 33.76
C GLU A 126 -11.90 -17.80 34.40
N LYS A 127 -12.36 -18.79 33.62
CA LYS A 127 -13.09 -19.96 34.15
C LYS A 127 -12.24 -20.77 35.12
N LEU A 128 -10.96 -20.99 34.82
CA LEU A 128 -10.04 -21.71 35.70
C LEU A 128 -9.87 -20.99 37.03
N ASN A 129 -9.68 -19.66 37.01
CA ASN A 129 -9.58 -18.86 38.22
C ASN A 129 -10.87 -18.91 39.06
N GLN A 130 -12.05 -18.88 38.44
CA GLN A 130 -13.32 -19.02 39.14
C GLN A 130 -13.46 -20.39 39.82
N LEU A 131 -13.06 -21.46 39.14
CA LEU A 131 -13.05 -22.81 39.71
C LEU A 131 -12.13 -22.88 40.93
N THR A 132 -10.88 -22.45 40.80
CA THR A 132 -9.91 -22.43 41.90
C THR A 132 -10.44 -21.63 43.10
N ALA A 133 -10.97 -20.43 42.88
CA ALA A 133 -11.54 -19.60 43.95
C ALA A 133 -12.73 -20.26 44.67
N LYS A 134 -13.54 -21.04 43.95
CA LYS A 134 -14.68 -21.78 44.51
C LYS A 134 -14.23 -22.97 45.37
N PHE A 135 -13.17 -23.66 44.99
CA PHE A 135 -12.62 -24.79 45.74
C PHE A 135 -11.78 -24.36 46.96
N SER A 136 -11.10 -23.21 46.90
CA SER A 136 -10.32 -22.69 48.04
C SER A 136 -11.17 -22.10 49.18
N ARG A 137 -12.45 -21.77 48.94
CA ARG A 137 -13.35 -21.23 49.98
C ARG A 137 -14.08 -22.30 50.79
N LYS A 138 -13.92 -23.58 50.43
CA LYS A 138 -14.61 -24.72 51.07
C LYS A 138 -13.66 -25.63 51.86
N GLY A 139 -12.40 -25.21 52.04
CA GLY A 139 -11.41 -25.86 52.91
C GLY A 139 -11.19 -25.06 54.19
#